data_AF-A0A8K0U6A4-F1
#
_entry.id   AF-A0A8K0U6A4-F1
#
_cell.length_a   1.000
_cell.length_b   1.000
_cell.length_c   1.000
_cell.angle_alpha   90.00
_cell.angle_beta   90.00
_cell.angle_gamma   90.00
#
_symmetry.space_group_name_H-M   'P 1'
#
loop_
_entity.id
_entity.type
_entity.pdbx_description
1 polymer ?
#
loop_
_entity_poly.entity_id
_entity_poly.type
_entity_poly.pdbx_seq_one_letter_code
_entity_poly.pdbx_strand_id
1 'polypeptide(L)'
;MARRTRASTAGDSELNGHANHVSGSVKQEKIKQEKAKKGKARRVESDEEEEQPEPSLNVEDEAAVDGNVDAEAEDEEIEGGGTPKGRKRVRVNAEGESMPSTPSQGRQRERVKTLPRGEDGYIPGSIVRIQLCNFVTYDWVEFCPGPYLNMILGPNGTGKSSIACAICLGLNWPPSVLGRASELNSFVKNDKDSGYIEIELKGAKGERNLVIRRKLSAKSRGSTFTLNGAPATGKEVSSRMANLNVQVGNLCSFLPQDKVSEFAQMTPQQLLRETQRAAGDVNLTAWHDTLISSGKELKTLQERITGEQEQLKIMEERNAQLERDVARYQERERIEKEISVLEVLIPVNEYHEAKEVYLKTKERQREVHARVTKLKDRNAPAHAMLE
;
A
#
# COMPACT_ATOMS: atom_id res chain seq x y z
N MET A 1 72.75 23.25 49.11
CA MET A 1 72.62 22.50 50.38
C MET A 1 72.10 21.10 50.05
N ALA A 2 72.76 20.05 50.56
CA ALA A 2 72.42 18.60 50.57
C ALA A 2 71.78 18.01 49.28
N ARG A 3 72.42 17.29 48.35
CA ARG A 3 73.43 16.20 48.31
C ARG A 3 72.90 14.80 48.71
N ARG A 4 73.06 13.85 47.75
CA ARG A 4 73.08 12.36 47.82
C ARG A 4 71.73 11.62 47.78
N THR A 5 71.53 10.45 47.16
CA THR A 5 72.10 9.62 46.06
C THR A 5 71.54 8.19 46.26
N ARG A 6 71.58 7.35 45.19
CA ARG A 6 71.56 5.85 45.14
C ARG A 6 70.18 5.20 44.98
N ALA A 7 69.97 4.10 44.25
CA ALA A 7 70.79 3.19 43.40
C ALA A 7 69.78 2.20 42.75
N SER A 8 69.79 1.91 41.42
CA SER A 8 70.43 0.76 40.74
C SER A 8 70.09 -0.63 41.34
N THR A 9 69.84 -1.76 40.67
CA THR A 9 69.76 -2.26 39.27
C THR A 9 69.51 -3.78 39.38
N ALA A 10 69.18 -4.43 38.24
CA ALA A 10 69.40 -5.86 37.87
C ALA A 10 68.17 -6.79 37.91
N GLY A 11 67.84 -7.55 36.84
CA GLY A 11 68.61 -7.78 35.61
C GLY A 11 67.82 -8.36 34.43
N ASP A 12 68.35 -8.01 33.24
CA ASP A 12 68.60 -8.75 32.00
C ASP A 12 67.86 -10.05 31.66
N SER A 13 67.22 -10.04 30.49
CA SER A 13 67.69 -10.75 29.27
C SER A 13 66.84 -10.28 28.07
N GLU A 14 67.46 -9.57 27.10
CA GLU A 14 67.82 -10.07 25.76
C GLU A 14 66.64 -10.59 24.91
N LEU A 15 66.49 -10.35 23.61
CA LEU A 15 66.97 -9.39 22.61
C LEU A 15 66.24 -9.83 21.31
N ASN A 16 65.72 -8.86 20.56
CA ASN A 16 65.55 -8.82 19.10
C ASN A 16 64.90 -9.97 18.30
N GLY A 17 63.91 -9.57 17.48
CA GLY A 17 64.18 -9.40 16.04
C GLY A 17 63.65 -10.45 15.07
N HIS A 18 62.59 -10.06 14.34
CA HIS A 18 62.36 -10.23 12.88
C HIS A 18 62.64 -11.60 12.21
N ALA A 19 61.59 -12.19 11.61
CA ALA A 19 61.40 -12.37 10.16
C ALA A 19 60.56 -13.62 9.77
N ASN A 20 59.59 -13.36 8.88
CA ASN A 20 59.15 -14.10 7.69
C ASN A 20 58.77 -15.61 7.67
N HIS A 21 57.74 -15.81 6.83
CA HIS A 21 57.46 -16.90 5.87
C HIS A 21 56.50 -18.05 6.22
N VAL A 22 55.31 -17.96 5.61
CA VAL A 22 54.64 -18.91 4.69
C VAL A 22 54.56 -20.40 5.07
N SER A 23 53.30 -20.88 5.13
CA SER A 23 52.80 -22.12 4.49
C SER A 23 51.26 -22.00 4.51
N GLY A 24 50.46 -22.32 3.50
CA GLY A 24 50.58 -23.27 2.40
C GLY A 24 49.53 -24.37 2.61
N SER A 25 48.35 -24.27 1.99
CA SER A 25 47.40 -25.39 1.83
C SER A 25 46.37 -25.11 0.72
N VAL A 26 46.45 -25.93 -0.32
CA VAL A 26 45.68 -25.96 -1.57
C VAL A 26 44.47 -26.91 -1.44
N LYS A 27 43.34 -26.61 -2.12
CA LYS A 27 42.37 -27.53 -2.79
C LYS A 27 41.05 -26.76 -3.06
N GLN A 28 40.34 -26.83 -4.17
CA GLN A 28 40.44 -27.48 -5.49
C GLN A 28 39.24 -26.93 -6.28
N GLU A 29 39.47 -26.42 -7.50
CA GLU A 29 38.42 -26.09 -8.47
C GLU A 29 37.73 -27.36 -8.98
N LYS A 30 36.42 -27.27 -9.25
CA LYS A 30 35.71 -28.18 -10.16
C LYS A 30 34.82 -27.39 -11.11
N ILE A 31 35.19 -27.50 -12.38
CA ILE A 31 34.50 -27.06 -13.60
C ILE A 31 33.31 -28.00 -13.91
N LYS A 32 32.18 -27.43 -14.34
CA LYS A 32 31.18 -28.06 -15.25
C LYS A 32 30.33 -26.95 -15.89
N GLN A 33 30.70 -26.51 -17.09
CA GLN A 33 30.09 -26.88 -18.38
C GLN A 33 28.66 -26.36 -18.61
N GLU A 34 28.57 -25.20 -19.28
CA GLU A 34 27.47 -24.85 -20.17
C GLU A 34 27.52 -25.71 -21.45
N LYS A 35 26.34 -26.09 -21.95
CA LYS A 35 26.16 -26.52 -23.35
C LYS A 35 25.32 -25.49 -24.10
N ALA A 36 25.97 -24.91 -25.10
CA ALA A 36 25.43 -24.03 -26.13
C ALA A 36 24.36 -24.68 -27.01
N LYS A 37 23.48 -23.83 -27.57
CA LYS A 37 23.00 -23.99 -28.95
C LYS A 37 23.27 -22.71 -29.75
N LYS A 38 24.13 -22.89 -30.75
CA LYS A 38 24.33 -22.08 -31.98
C LYS A 38 22.97 -21.71 -32.59
N GLY A 39 22.74 -20.58 -33.26
CA GLY A 39 23.66 -19.66 -33.93
C GLY A 39 23.22 -19.49 -35.40
N LYS A 40 23.14 -18.24 -35.88
CA LYS A 40 23.36 -17.76 -37.27
C LYS A 40 23.09 -16.23 -37.26
N ALA A 41 24.13 -15.38 -37.25
CA ALA A 41 24.87 -14.84 -38.40
C ALA A 41 23.95 -13.98 -39.30
N ARG A 42 24.21 -12.71 -39.64
CA ARG A 42 25.44 -12.01 -40.11
C ARG A 42 25.11 -10.48 -40.07
N ARG A 43 25.97 -9.58 -39.57
CA ARG A 43 27.03 -8.78 -40.26
C ARG A 43 26.55 -7.35 -40.64
N VAL A 44 26.99 -6.29 -39.91
CA VAL A 44 27.99 -5.22 -40.26
C VAL A 44 27.37 -4.17 -41.22
N GLU A 45 27.47 -2.84 -41.13
CA GLU A 45 28.38 -1.81 -40.56
C GLU A 45 27.57 -0.48 -40.47
N SER A 46 27.90 0.43 -39.55
CA SER A 46 28.41 1.82 -39.77
C SER A 46 27.37 2.96 -39.76
N ASP A 47 27.60 3.88 -38.81
CA ASP A 47 27.51 5.37 -38.83
C ASP A 47 26.49 6.08 -39.73
N GLU A 48 25.69 6.98 -39.13
CA GLU A 48 25.79 8.46 -39.25
C GLU A 48 24.50 9.15 -38.73
N GLU A 49 24.70 10.40 -38.31
CA GLU A 49 23.76 11.37 -37.75
C GLU A 49 22.65 11.80 -38.74
N GLU A 50 21.48 12.24 -38.25
CA GLU A 50 20.86 13.53 -38.62
C GLU A 50 19.46 13.76 -37.98
N GLU A 51 19.11 15.04 -37.97
CA GLU A 51 18.07 15.77 -37.26
C GLU A 51 16.59 15.43 -37.59
N GLN A 52 15.72 16.01 -36.74
CA GLN A 52 14.25 16.04 -36.75
C GLN A 52 13.65 16.64 -38.05
N PRO A 53 12.31 16.60 -38.28
CA PRO A 53 11.44 17.60 -37.63
C PRO A 53 10.01 17.13 -37.29
N GLU A 54 9.35 17.92 -36.45
CA GLU A 54 7.90 17.89 -36.17
C GLU A 54 7.04 18.27 -37.39
N PRO A 55 5.70 18.09 -37.32
CA PRO A 55 4.79 18.96 -38.03
C PRO A 55 3.84 19.73 -37.10
N SER A 56 3.70 21.00 -37.47
CA SER A 56 2.90 22.08 -36.90
C SER A 56 1.42 22.07 -37.34
N LEU A 57 0.69 22.93 -36.63
CA LEU A 57 -0.73 23.32 -36.71
C LEU A 57 -1.17 23.98 -38.04
N ASN A 58 -2.48 23.91 -38.32
CA ASN A 58 -3.35 24.90 -39.00
C ASN A 58 -4.81 24.60 -38.54
N VAL A 59 -5.57 25.43 -37.79
CA VAL A 59 -6.34 26.68 -38.09
C VAL A 59 -7.08 26.63 -39.45
N GLU A 60 -8.36 26.93 -39.70
CA GLU A 60 -9.45 27.79 -39.17
C GLU A 60 -10.81 27.04 -39.44
N ASP A 61 -12.00 27.33 -38.87
CA ASP A 61 -12.78 28.57 -39.04
C ASP A 61 -14.07 28.57 -38.18
N GLU A 62 -14.57 29.78 -37.88
CA GLU A 62 -15.67 30.11 -36.98
C GLU A 62 -17.09 30.10 -37.61
N ALA A 63 -18.13 29.98 -36.77
CA ALA A 63 -19.35 30.81 -36.86
C ALA A 63 -20.23 30.72 -35.59
N ALA A 64 -20.58 31.90 -35.06
CA ALA A 64 -21.35 32.18 -33.86
C ALA A 64 -22.89 32.14 -34.03
N VAL A 65 -23.62 32.21 -32.91
CA VAL A 65 -24.88 32.95 -32.58
C VAL A 65 -25.37 32.39 -31.22
N ASP A 66 -25.13 33.02 -30.07
CA ASP A 66 -25.81 34.18 -29.44
C ASP A 66 -27.12 33.85 -28.69
N GLY A 67 -27.25 34.39 -27.48
CA GLY A 67 -28.40 34.20 -26.59
C GLY A 67 -28.12 34.41 -25.09
N ASN A 68 -27.69 35.61 -24.71
CA ASN A 68 -27.56 36.10 -23.33
C ASN A 68 -28.87 36.75 -22.84
N VAL A 69 -29.29 36.55 -21.57
CA VAL A 69 -29.97 37.56 -20.70
C VAL A 69 -29.81 37.16 -19.21
N ASP A 70 -28.89 37.83 -18.50
CA ASP A 70 -29.01 38.66 -17.27
C ASP A 70 -30.28 38.54 -16.37
N ALA A 71 -30.36 38.96 -15.10
CA ALA A 71 -29.56 39.38 -13.94
C ALA A 71 -30.64 39.92 -12.93
N GLU A 72 -30.64 39.69 -11.61
CA GLU A 72 -30.17 40.57 -10.52
C GLU A 72 -31.06 40.39 -9.25
N ALA A 73 -30.51 40.79 -8.10
CA ALA A 73 -31.08 40.90 -6.74
C ALA A 73 -31.98 42.18 -6.61
N GLU A 74 -32.70 42.56 -5.54
CA GLU A 74 -32.52 42.58 -4.06
C GLU A 74 -33.91 42.79 -3.35
N ASP A 75 -33.99 42.38 -2.06
CA ASP A 75 -34.65 42.96 -0.84
C ASP A 75 -36.08 43.59 -0.87
N GLU A 76 -36.96 43.61 0.15
CA GLU A 76 -37.04 43.17 1.56
C GLU A 76 -38.55 43.21 2.04
N GLU A 77 -38.82 42.71 3.26
CA GLU A 77 -39.99 42.92 4.16
C GLU A 77 -41.05 41.80 4.47
N ILE A 78 -40.69 40.99 5.48
CA ILE A 78 -41.37 40.54 6.73
C ILE A 78 -42.92 40.32 6.81
N GLU A 79 -43.37 39.08 7.10
CA GLU A 79 -43.98 38.61 8.37
C GLU A 79 -44.54 37.17 8.28
N GLY A 80 -44.37 36.35 9.34
CA GLY A 80 -45.29 35.24 9.64
C GLY A 80 -44.73 33.81 9.83
N GLY A 81 -43.97 33.57 10.90
CA GLY A 81 -44.02 32.39 11.78
C GLY A 81 -44.06 30.94 11.25
N GLY A 82 -43.00 30.16 11.55
CA GLY A 82 -43.09 28.69 11.68
C GLY A 82 -41.82 27.92 11.29
N THR A 83 -40.85 27.77 12.20
CA THR A 83 -39.57 27.09 11.95
C THR A 83 -39.69 25.55 11.81
N PRO A 84 -39.08 24.93 10.77
CA PRO A 84 -39.00 23.48 10.61
C PRO A 84 -37.70 22.87 11.19
N LYS A 85 -37.80 21.67 11.76
CA LYS A 85 -36.73 20.95 12.46
C LYS A 85 -35.79 20.20 11.49
N GLY A 86 -34.49 20.52 11.53
CA GLY A 86 -33.41 19.75 10.92
C GLY A 86 -32.20 19.57 11.86
N ARG A 87 -31.65 18.34 11.87
CA ARG A 87 -30.31 17.85 12.28
C ARG A 87 -29.51 18.63 13.36
N LYS A 88 -29.18 17.96 14.48
CA LYS A 88 -28.08 18.37 15.38
C LYS A 88 -26.96 17.32 15.46
N ARG A 89 -25.77 17.77 15.08
CA ARG A 89 -24.46 17.14 15.24
C ARG A 89 -24.06 17.12 16.72
N VAL A 90 -23.26 16.12 17.10
CA VAL A 90 -22.60 16.02 18.41
C VAL A 90 -21.68 17.22 18.62
N ARG A 91 -21.80 17.88 19.78
CA ARG A 91 -20.88 18.96 20.21
C ARG A 91 -19.75 18.34 21.03
N VAL A 92 -18.52 18.71 20.70
CA VAL A 92 -17.30 18.45 21.46
C VAL A 92 -16.88 19.79 22.08
N ASN A 93 -16.51 19.81 23.36
CA ASN A 93 -15.95 21.00 24.01
C ASN A 93 -14.41 20.99 23.94
N ALA A 94 -13.79 22.16 24.09
CA ALA A 94 -12.39 22.46 23.74
C ALA A 94 -11.28 21.79 24.59
N GLU A 95 -11.60 20.92 25.55
CA GLU A 95 -10.61 20.27 26.44
C GLU A 95 -10.61 18.74 26.37
N GLY A 96 -11.30 18.13 25.40
CA GLY A 96 -11.05 16.72 25.04
C GLY A 96 -11.45 15.64 26.05
N GLU A 97 -12.18 15.96 27.12
CA GLU A 97 -12.67 14.94 28.07
C GLU A 97 -14.07 14.41 27.68
N SER A 98 -14.15 13.11 27.40
CA SER A 98 -15.39 12.39 27.12
C SER A 98 -16.01 11.83 28.40
N MET A 99 -17.00 12.53 28.96
CA MET A 99 -17.83 12.00 30.05
C MET A 99 -18.99 11.15 29.49
N PRO A 100 -19.18 9.89 29.96
CA PRO A 100 -20.36 9.12 29.62
C PRO A 100 -21.58 9.67 30.36
N SER A 101 -22.64 9.99 29.64
CA SER A 101 -23.94 10.34 30.22
C SER A 101 -24.48 9.18 31.07
N THR A 102 -24.85 9.47 32.31
CA THR A 102 -25.49 8.57 33.28
C THR A 102 -26.81 7.96 32.76
N PRO A 103 -27.21 6.78 33.28
CA PRO A 103 -28.08 5.85 32.57
C PRO A 103 -29.54 6.29 32.64
N SER A 104 -30.09 6.75 31.50
CA SER A 104 -31.54 6.86 31.35
C SER A 104 -32.14 5.48 31.08
N GLN A 105 -33.26 5.27 31.76
CA GLN A 105 -34.01 4.03 31.89
C GLN A 105 -34.25 3.31 30.56
N GLY A 106 -33.99 2.00 30.55
CA GLY A 106 -34.80 1.01 29.84
C GLY A 106 -35.01 1.22 28.34
N ARG A 107 -33.94 1.46 27.57
CA ARG A 107 -34.00 1.17 26.13
C ARG A 107 -34.10 -0.34 25.98
N GLN A 108 -35.31 -0.86 25.76
CA GLN A 108 -35.49 -2.22 25.27
C GLN A 108 -34.59 -2.36 24.04
N ARG A 109 -33.56 -3.19 24.16
CA ARG A 109 -32.72 -3.57 23.03
C ARG A 109 -33.67 -4.07 21.95
N GLU A 110 -33.72 -3.40 20.79
CA GLU A 110 -34.36 -3.98 19.62
C GLU A 110 -33.72 -5.34 19.40
N ARG A 111 -34.51 -6.39 19.69
CA ARG A 111 -34.08 -7.77 19.51
C ARG A 111 -33.64 -7.90 18.06
N VAL A 112 -32.43 -8.42 17.87
CA VAL A 112 -31.91 -8.88 16.58
C VAL A 112 -33.07 -9.55 15.84
N LYS A 113 -33.40 -9.05 14.65
CA LYS A 113 -34.40 -9.66 13.76
C LYS A 113 -33.85 -11.02 13.33
N THR A 114 -33.95 -12.02 14.20
CA THR A 114 -33.92 -13.41 13.80
C THR A 114 -34.97 -13.56 12.70
N LEU A 115 -34.69 -14.37 11.68
CA LEU A 115 -35.68 -14.71 10.66
C LEU A 115 -37.03 -15.01 11.34
N PRO A 116 -38.16 -14.49 10.84
CA PRO A 116 -39.43 -14.56 11.54
C PRO A 116 -39.74 -16.03 11.88
N ARG A 117 -40.08 -16.28 13.15
CA ARG A 117 -40.48 -17.62 13.59
C ARG A 117 -41.71 -18.05 12.78
N GLY A 118 -41.70 -19.32 12.36
CA GLY A 118 -42.89 -19.95 11.81
C GLY A 118 -43.99 -20.08 12.86
N GLU A 119 -45.17 -20.48 12.42
CA GLU A 119 -46.31 -20.80 13.32
C GLU A 119 -45.97 -21.95 14.28
N ASP A 120 -45.06 -22.83 13.87
CA ASP A 120 -44.50 -23.93 14.65
C ASP A 120 -43.40 -23.49 15.65
N GLY A 121 -43.10 -22.19 15.72
CA GLY A 121 -42.11 -21.61 16.62
C GLY A 121 -40.66 -21.77 16.16
N TYR A 122 -40.37 -22.52 15.09
CA TYR A 122 -39.00 -22.68 14.57
C TYR A 122 -38.56 -21.44 13.80
N ILE A 123 -37.27 -21.12 13.92
CA ILE A 123 -36.60 -20.14 13.05
C ILE A 123 -36.08 -20.89 11.82
N PRO A 124 -36.15 -20.34 10.60
CA PRO A 124 -35.47 -20.92 9.44
C PRO A 124 -34.00 -21.25 9.75
N GLY A 125 -33.54 -22.42 9.32
CA GLY A 125 -32.21 -22.96 9.66
C GLY A 125 -32.14 -23.73 10.99
N SER A 126 -33.20 -23.73 11.81
CA SER A 126 -33.25 -24.55 13.04
C SER A 126 -33.27 -26.03 12.70
N ILE A 127 -32.58 -26.84 13.51
CA ILE A 127 -32.61 -28.29 13.38
C ILE A 127 -33.97 -28.81 13.89
N VAL A 128 -34.69 -29.53 13.04
CA VAL A 128 -35.99 -30.15 13.36
C VAL A 128 -35.82 -31.63 13.69
N ARG A 129 -34.87 -32.29 13.00
CA ARG A 129 -34.60 -33.72 13.18
C ARG A 129 -33.14 -34.05 12.93
N ILE A 130 -32.59 -34.96 13.72
CA ILE A 130 -31.27 -35.56 13.53
C ILE A 130 -31.45 -37.07 13.57
N GLN A 131 -31.07 -37.76 12.51
CA GLN A 131 -31.08 -39.22 12.43
C GLN A 131 -29.66 -39.73 12.18
N LEU A 132 -29.22 -40.67 13.01
CA LEU A 132 -27.90 -41.27 12.94
C LEU A 132 -28.04 -42.78 12.78
N CYS A 133 -27.27 -43.35 11.87
CA CYS A 133 -27.20 -44.80 11.66
C CYS A 133 -25.76 -45.26 11.55
N ASN A 134 -25.39 -46.28 12.34
CA ASN A 134 -24.03 -46.81 12.46
C ASN A 134 -22.97 -45.71 12.66
N PHE A 135 -23.24 -44.78 13.59
CA PHE A 135 -22.41 -43.60 13.83
C PHE A 135 -21.81 -43.65 15.25
N VAL A 136 -20.49 -43.85 15.33
CA VAL A 136 -19.74 -44.01 16.58
C VAL A 136 -20.38 -45.03 17.52
N THR A 137 -21.12 -44.58 18.54
CA THR A 137 -21.79 -45.44 19.54
C THR A 137 -23.18 -45.88 19.12
N TYR A 138 -23.81 -45.19 18.15
CA TYR A 138 -25.21 -45.39 17.78
C TYR A 138 -25.37 -46.42 16.64
N ASP A 139 -26.22 -47.43 16.83
CA ASP A 139 -26.69 -48.30 15.74
C ASP A 139 -27.74 -47.58 14.90
N TRP A 140 -28.77 -47.07 15.57
CA TRP A 140 -29.79 -46.22 14.99
C TRP A 140 -30.38 -45.34 16.09
N VAL A 141 -30.48 -44.04 15.84
CA VAL A 141 -31.16 -43.10 16.74
C VAL A 141 -31.74 -41.93 15.96
N GLU A 142 -32.86 -41.44 16.42
CA GLU A 142 -33.54 -40.26 15.89
C GLU A 142 -33.85 -39.28 17.01
N PHE A 143 -33.45 -38.04 16.83
CA PHE A 143 -33.69 -36.93 17.75
C PHE A 143 -34.58 -35.89 17.07
N CYS A 144 -35.65 -35.47 17.75
CA CYS A 144 -36.54 -34.41 17.31
C CYS A 144 -36.48 -33.25 18.33
N PRO A 145 -35.45 -32.39 18.26
CA PRO A 145 -35.32 -31.24 19.14
C PRO A 145 -36.47 -30.25 18.95
N GLY A 146 -36.90 -29.59 20.03
CA GLY A 146 -37.88 -28.52 19.99
C GLY A 146 -37.31 -27.17 19.50
N PRO A 147 -38.15 -26.15 19.27
CA PRO A 147 -37.78 -24.87 18.65
C PRO A 147 -37.02 -23.88 19.56
N TYR A 148 -36.77 -24.25 20.82
CA TYR A 148 -36.17 -23.39 21.83
C TYR A 148 -34.95 -24.07 22.46
N LEU A 149 -34.93 -24.22 23.79
CA LEU A 149 -33.85 -24.86 24.52
C LEU A 149 -34.01 -26.37 24.49
N ASN A 150 -32.96 -27.05 24.05
CA ASN A 150 -32.86 -28.51 24.06
C ASN A 150 -31.71 -28.91 24.97
N MET A 151 -31.93 -29.88 25.86
CA MET A 151 -30.91 -30.36 26.79
C MET A 151 -30.67 -31.86 26.58
N ILE A 152 -29.42 -32.23 26.29
CA ILE A 152 -29.00 -33.62 26.08
C ILE A 152 -28.35 -34.12 27.37
N LEU A 153 -28.96 -35.11 28.01
CA LEU A 153 -28.51 -35.73 29.25
C LEU A 153 -28.03 -37.16 29.01
N GLY A 154 -27.04 -37.61 29.79
CA GLY A 154 -26.61 -39.00 29.78
C GLY A 154 -25.29 -39.24 30.51
N PRO A 155 -25.00 -40.48 30.91
CA PRO A 155 -23.73 -40.83 31.54
C PRO A 155 -22.55 -40.66 30.58
N ASN A 156 -21.32 -40.67 31.11
CA ASN A 156 -20.12 -40.54 30.28
C ASN A 156 -19.97 -41.74 29.35
N GLY A 157 -19.49 -41.50 28.12
CA GLY A 157 -19.33 -42.54 27.10
C GLY A 157 -20.59 -42.91 26.30
N THR A 158 -21.77 -42.34 26.58
CA THR A 158 -23.01 -42.67 25.84
C THR A 158 -23.20 -41.96 24.50
N GLY A 159 -22.18 -41.27 24.00
CA GLY A 159 -22.23 -40.61 22.69
C GLY A 159 -22.79 -39.17 22.69
N LYS A 160 -22.97 -38.52 23.86
CA LYS A 160 -23.43 -37.11 23.93
C LYS A 160 -22.64 -36.16 23.02
N SER A 161 -21.30 -36.16 23.15
CA SER A 161 -20.43 -35.34 22.30
C SER A 161 -20.42 -35.81 20.84
N SER A 162 -20.82 -37.06 20.57
CA SER A 162 -20.96 -37.58 19.21
C SER A 162 -22.12 -36.92 18.47
N ILE A 163 -23.18 -36.47 19.16
CA ILE A 163 -24.28 -35.73 18.53
C ILE A 163 -23.78 -34.38 17.97
N ALA A 164 -22.97 -33.65 18.74
CA ALA A 164 -22.34 -32.42 18.26
C ALA A 164 -21.42 -32.68 17.05
N CYS A 165 -20.65 -33.78 17.08
CA CYS A 165 -19.84 -34.20 15.93
C CYS A 165 -20.71 -34.51 14.71
N ALA A 166 -21.84 -35.19 14.90
CA ALA A 166 -22.76 -35.52 13.82
C ALA A 166 -23.35 -34.26 13.18
N ILE A 167 -23.72 -33.24 13.96
CA ILE A 167 -24.22 -31.96 13.42
C ILE A 167 -23.16 -31.30 12.54
N CYS A 168 -21.92 -31.20 13.02
CA CYS A 168 -20.82 -30.60 12.27
C CYS A 168 -20.54 -31.35 10.96
N LEU A 169 -20.39 -32.67 11.03
CA LEU A 169 -20.10 -33.49 9.85
C LEU A 169 -21.28 -33.56 8.88
N GLY A 170 -22.51 -33.67 9.39
CA GLY A 170 -23.73 -33.74 8.56
C GLY A 170 -23.95 -32.46 7.74
N LEU A 171 -23.63 -31.29 8.32
CA LEU A 171 -23.75 -29.98 7.66
C LEU A 171 -22.53 -29.59 6.80
N ASN A 172 -21.70 -30.58 6.43
CA ASN A 172 -20.53 -30.43 5.56
C ASN A 172 -19.42 -29.49 6.11
N TRP A 173 -19.23 -29.46 7.43
CA TRP A 173 -18.06 -28.82 8.03
C TRP A 173 -16.88 -29.80 8.15
N PRO A 174 -15.63 -29.30 8.08
CA PRO A 174 -14.47 -30.16 8.13
C PRO A 174 -14.25 -30.72 9.55
N PRO A 175 -13.77 -31.98 9.68
CA PRO A 175 -13.49 -32.59 10.99
C PRO A 175 -12.53 -31.79 11.87
N SER A 176 -11.67 -30.94 11.28
CA SER A 176 -10.74 -30.06 11.99
C SER A 176 -11.43 -29.10 12.96
N VAL A 177 -12.69 -28.71 12.69
CA VAL A 177 -13.49 -27.87 13.58
C VAL A 177 -13.80 -28.58 14.91
N LEU A 178 -13.84 -29.91 14.92
CA LEU A 178 -14.20 -30.69 16.10
C LEU A 178 -13.03 -30.93 17.06
N GLY A 179 -11.78 -30.65 16.65
CA GLY A 179 -10.59 -30.94 17.47
C GLY A 179 -10.33 -32.44 17.70
N ARG A 180 -11.01 -33.32 16.94
CA ARG A 180 -10.93 -34.79 17.03
C ARG A 180 -10.30 -35.39 15.77
N ALA A 181 -10.36 -36.73 15.67
CA ALA A 181 -9.86 -37.53 14.56
C ALA A 181 -10.07 -36.85 13.19
N SER A 182 -8.99 -36.80 12.41
CA SER A 182 -8.91 -36.07 11.14
C SER A 182 -9.68 -36.76 10.01
N GLU A 183 -9.98 -38.05 10.14
CA GLU A 183 -10.58 -38.87 9.08
C GLU A 183 -12.07 -39.12 9.31
N LEU A 184 -12.88 -39.00 8.25
CA LEU A 184 -14.33 -39.23 8.29
C LEU A 184 -14.70 -40.67 8.65
N ASN A 185 -13.82 -41.61 8.34
CA ASN A 185 -14.05 -43.05 8.47
C ASN A 185 -14.11 -43.48 9.93
N SER A 186 -13.36 -42.80 10.81
CA SER A 186 -13.36 -43.11 12.25
C SER A 186 -14.67 -42.78 12.95
N PHE A 187 -15.59 -42.09 12.27
CA PHE A 187 -16.92 -41.79 12.80
C PHE A 187 -17.97 -42.85 12.45
N VAL A 188 -17.64 -43.82 11.59
CA VAL A 188 -18.47 -45.01 11.37
C VAL A 188 -18.30 -45.93 12.57
N LYS A 189 -19.41 -46.49 13.07
CA LYS A 189 -19.38 -47.45 14.18
C LYS A 189 -18.49 -48.65 13.83
N ASN A 190 -17.69 -49.10 14.79
CA ASN A 190 -16.86 -50.29 14.65
C ASN A 190 -17.72 -51.50 14.23
N ASP A 191 -17.15 -52.40 13.42
CA ASP A 191 -17.83 -53.57 12.87
C ASP A 191 -18.97 -53.28 11.87
N LYS A 192 -19.07 -52.03 11.38
CA LYS A 192 -20.00 -51.63 10.30
C LYS A 192 -19.24 -51.08 9.10
N ASP A 193 -19.67 -51.48 7.91
CA ASP A 193 -19.05 -51.04 6.65
C ASP A 193 -19.43 -49.62 6.24
N SER A 194 -20.62 -49.16 6.65
CA SER A 194 -21.14 -47.84 6.32
C SER A 194 -22.12 -47.33 7.36
N GLY A 195 -22.27 -46.01 7.41
CA GLY A 195 -23.24 -45.30 8.24
C GLY A 195 -23.72 -44.03 7.55
N TYR A 196 -24.72 -43.37 8.13
CA TYR A 196 -25.16 -42.08 7.63
C TYR A 196 -25.61 -41.16 8.75
N ILE A 197 -25.53 -39.86 8.45
CA ILE A 197 -26.06 -38.77 9.25
C ILE A 197 -27.11 -38.09 8.39
N GLU A 198 -28.32 -37.92 8.90
CA GLU A 198 -29.36 -37.14 8.26
C GLU A 198 -29.82 -36.03 9.20
N ILE A 199 -29.83 -34.80 8.71
CA ILE A 199 -30.23 -33.61 9.45
C ILE A 199 -31.29 -32.89 8.64
N GLU A 200 -32.41 -32.61 9.29
CA GLU A 200 -33.49 -31.83 8.74
C GLU A 200 -33.46 -30.42 9.33
N LEU A 201 -33.35 -29.42 8.46
CA LEU A 201 -33.38 -28.02 8.82
C LEU A 201 -34.70 -27.38 8.38
N LYS A 202 -35.21 -26.48 9.22
CA LYS A 202 -36.39 -25.70 8.93
C LYS A 202 -36.15 -24.79 7.73
N GLY A 203 -37.02 -24.88 6.72
CA GLY A 203 -37.02 -23.96 5.57
C GLY A 203 -37.51 -22.55 5.93
N ALA A 204 -37.36 -21.60 5.00
CA ALA A 204 -38.00 -20.30 5.15
C ALA A 204 -39.53 -20.42 5.15
N LYS A 205 -40.25 -19.36 5.55
CA LYS A 205 -41.71 -19.37 5.59
C LYS A 205 -42.28 -19.70 4.19
N GLY A 206 -43.04 -20.79 4.08
CA GLY A 206 -43.61 -21.27 2.82
C GLY A 206 -42.71 -22.20 2.01
N GLU A 207 -41.45 -22.39 2.42
CA GLU A 207 -40.54 -23.35 1.80
C GLU A 207 -40.56 -24.71 2.52
N ARG A 208 -40.18 -25.76 1.80
CA ARG A 208 -40.01 -27.09 2.39
C ARG A 208 -38.75 -27.14 3.24
N ASN A 209 -38.77 -27.99 4.27
CA ASN A 209 -37.59 -28.28 5.07
C ASN A 209 -36.47 -28.86 4.20
N LEU A 210 -35.23 -28.56 4.57
CA LEU A 210 -34.04 -29.04 3.91
C LEU A 210 -33.53 -30.29 4.63
N VAL A 211 -33.60 -31.44 3.98
CA VAL A 211 -33.08 -32.71 4.49
C VAL A 211 -31.71 -32.96 3.87
N ILE A 212 -30.68 -32.93 4.69
CA ILE A 212 -29.29 -33.18 4.32
C ILE A 212 -28.91 -34.54 4.86
N ARG A 213 -28.55 -35.46 3.97
CA ARG A 213 -28.00 -36.76 4.37
C ARG A 213 -26.59 -36.93 3.85
N ARG A 214 -25.66 -37.22 4.77
CA ARG A 214 -24.26 -37.55 4.49
C ARG A 214 -24.04 -39.04 4.75
N LYS A 215 -23.65 -39.80 3.73
CA LYS A 215 -23.27 -41.21 3.87
C LYS A 215 -21.77 -41.31 4.06
N LEU A 216 -21.36 -42.10 5.05
CA LEU A 216 -19.97 -42.36 5.43
C LEU A 216 -19.64 -43.82 5.14
N SER A 217 -18.41 -44.07 4.72
CA SER A 217 -17.87 -45.42 4.51
C SER A 217 -16.71 -45.66 5.47
N ALA A 218 -16.64 -46.85 6.06
CA ALA A 218 -15.48 -47.24 6.86
C ALA A 218 -14.25 -47.52 5.98
N LYS A 219 -14.46 -48.06 4.78
CA LYS A 219 -13.42 -48.53 3.86
C LYS A 219 -12.86 -47.44 2.94
N SER A 220 -13.65 -46.41 2.65
CA SER A 220 -13.28 -45.32 1.74
C SER A 220 -13.23 -43.99 2.48
N ARG A 221 -12.23 -43.16 2.19
CA ARG A 221 -12.13 -41.78 2.70
C ARG A 221 -13.20 -40.83 2.15
N GLY A 222 -13.98 -41.29 1.17
CA GLY A 222 -15.06 -40.52 0.56
C GLY A 222 -16.35 -40.52 1.37
N SER A 223 -17.09 -39.41 1.27
CA SER A 223 -18.48 -39.32 1.73
C SER A 223 -19.36 -38.80 0.62
N THR A 224 -20.60 -39.28 0.52
CA THR A 224 -21.58 -38.78 -0.45
C THR A 224 -22.65 -37.97 0.26
N PHE A 225 -23.15 -36.94 -0.42
CA PHE A 225 -24.24 -36.10 0.08
C PHE A 225 -25.49 -36.30 -0.76
N THR A 226 -26.63 -36.25 -0.09
CA THR A 226 -27.94 -36.15 -0.72
C THR A 226 -28.72 -35.02 -0.07
N LEU A 227 -29.34 -34.19 -0.90
CA LEU A 227 -30.25 -33.11 -0.50
C LEU A 227 -31.67 -33.49 -0.92
N ASN A 228 -32.59 -33.59 0.04
CA ASN A 228 -33.98 -33.99 -0.18
C ASN A 228 -34.11 -35.29 -1.00
N GLY A 229 -33.19 -36.24 -0.79
CA GLY A 229 -33.14 -37.52 -1.49
C GLY A 229 -32.40 -37.52 -2.85
N ALA A 230 -32.11 -36.35 -3.42
CA ALA A 230 -31.33 -36.22 -4.65
C ALA A 230 -29.82 -36.16 -4.36
N PRO A 231 -28.95 -36.71 -5.22
CA PRO A 231 -27.49 -36.58 -5.07
C PRO A 231 -27.08 -35.11 -5.16
N ALA A 232 -26.18 -34.69 -4.28
CA ALA A 232 -25.74 -33.31 -4.18
C ALA A 232 -24.24 -33.22 -3.94
N THR A 233 -23.64 -32.10 -4.33
CA THR A 233 -22.23 -31.81 -4.04
C THR A 233 -22.06 -31.13 -2.68
N GLY A 234 -20.88 -31.27 -2.05
CA GLY A 234 -20.60 -30.55 -0.80
C GLY A 234 -20.71 -29.03 -0.95
N LYS A 235 -20.38 -28.48 -2.12
CA LYS A 235 -20.51 -27.03 -2.41
C LYS A 235 -21.97 -26.58 -2.38
N GLU A 236 -22.89 -27.37 -2.94
CA GLU A 236 -24.32 -27.10 -2.86
C GLU A 236 -24.83 -27.12 -1.42
N VAL A 237 -24.40 -28.11 -0.63
CA VAL A 237 -24.75 -28.18 0.81
C VAL A 237 -24.28 -26.91 1.53
N SER A 238 -23.02 -26.50 1.33
CA SER A 238 -22.47 -25.29 1.93
C SER A 238 -23.20 -24.01 1.49
N SER A 239 -23.61 -23.91 0.22
CA SER A 239 -24.41 -22.78 -0.27
C SER A 239 -25.79 -22.72 0.38
N ARG A 240 -26.48 -23.88 0.52
CA ARG A 240 -27.76 -23.95 1.23
C ARG A 240 -27.62 -23.57 2.71
N MET A 241 -26.51 -23.92 3.36
CA MET A 241 -26.22 -23.50 4.74
C MET A 241 -26.00 -22.00 4.87
N ALA A 242 -25.27 -21.40 3.92
CA ALA A 242 -25.06 -19.96 3.89
C ALA A 242 -26.40 -19.21 3.73
N ASN A 243 -27.30 -19.69 2.87
CA ASN A 243 -28.63 -19.08 2.67
C ASN A 243 -29.50 -19.12 3.94
N LEU A 244 -29.37 -20.18 4.75
CA LEU A 244 -30.08 -20.32 6.03
C LEU A 244 -29.32 -19.67 7.20
N ASN A 245 -28.19 -18.99 6.93
CA ASN A 245 -27.28 -18.40 7.92
C ASN A 245 -26.83 -19.39 9.02
N VAL A 246 -26.64 -20.67 8.65
CA VAL A 246 -26.20 -21.72 9.57
C VAL A 246 -24.67 -21.78 9.56
N GLN A 247 -24.05 -21.27 10.63
CA GLN A 247 -22.60 -21.21 10.78
C GLN A 247 -22.13 -22.16 11.88
N VAL A 248 -21.66 -23.36 11.53
CA VAL A 248 -21.14 -24.34 12.50
C VAL A 248 -19.62 -24.21 12.68
N GLY A 249 -18.92 -23.56 11.75
CA GLY A 249 -17.48 -23.30 11.86
C GLY A 249 -17.12 -22.08 12.71
N ASN A 250 -18.11 -21.35 13.23
CA ASN A 250 -17.88 -20.22 14.12
C ASN A 250 -17.95 -20.71 15.57
N LEU A 251 -16.85 -20.57 16.30
CA LEU A 251 -16.74 -21.06 17.69
C LEU A 251 -17.70 -20.34 18.65
N CYS A 252 -18.18 -19.14 18.28
CA CYS A 252 -19.17 -18.40 19.07
C CYS A 252 -20.59 -18.99 18.96
N SER A 253 -20.93 -19.68 17.88
CA SER A 253 -22.25 -20.32 17.67
C SER A 253 -22.22 -21.82 17.91
N PHE A 254 -21.09 -22.46 17.67
CA PHE A 254 -20.87 -23.88 17.89
C PHE A 254 -19.54 -24.11 18.60
N LEU A 255 -19.63 -24.51 19.88
CA LEU A 255 -18.47 -24.71 20.71
C LEU A 255 -18.29 -26.21 21.01
N PRO A 256 -17.46 -26.94 20.24
CA PRO A 256 -17.16 -28.33 20.56
C PRO A 256 -16.29 -28.43 21.81
N GLN A 257 -16.49 -29.50 22.58
CA GLN A 257 -15.83 -29.74 23.86
C GLN A 257 -14.32 -29.57 23.82
N ASP A 258 -13.68 -30.05 22.74
CA ASP A 258 -12.21 -30.04 22.59
C ASP A 258 -11.65 -28.69 22.10
N LYS A 259 -12.52 -27.76 21.69
CA LYS A 259 -12.15 -26.41 21.20
C LYS A 259 -12.49 -25.28 22.19
N VAL A 260 -13.00 -25.62 23.38
CA VAL A 260 -13.34 -24.64 24.43
C VAL A 260 -12.10 -23.85 24.87
N SER A 261 -10.94 -24.49 24.96
CA SER A 261 -9.68 -23.84 25.31
C SER A 261 -9.21 -22.85 24.24
N GLU A 262 -9.34 -23.20 22.96
CA GLU A 262 -8.99 -22.31 21.84
C GLU A 262 -9.86 -21.06 21.82
N PHE A 263 -11.15 -21.18 22.14
CA PHE A 263 -12.04 -20.03 22.29
C PHE A 263 -11.56 -19.08 23.41
N ALA A 264 -11.14 -19.62 24.55
CA ALA A 264 -10.63 -18.81 25.66
C ALA A 264 -9.28 -18.11 25.36
N GLN A 265 -8.52 -18.63 24.40
CA GLN A 265 -7.23 -18.07 23.98
C GLN A 265 -7.36 -17.02 22.85
N MET A 266 -8.55 -16.82 22.29
CA MET A 266 -8.75 -15.85 21.21
C MET A 266 -8.41 -14.43 21.66
N THR A 267 -7.77 -13.68 20.77
CA THR A 267 -7.53 -12.26 21.03
C THR A 267 -8.85 -11.47 20.95
N PRO A 268 -8.95 -10.30 21.61
CA PRO A 268 -10.14 -9.45 21.51
C PRO A 268 -10.54 -9.11 20.06
N GLN A 269 -9.56 -8.96 19.15
CA GLN A 269 -9.81 -8.68 17.73
C GLN A 269 -10.39 -9.90 17.01
N GLN A 270 -9.90 -11.11 17.31
CA GLN A 270 -10.45 -12.35 16.76
C GLN A 270 -11.87 -12.59 17.26
N LEU A 271 -12.09 -12.40 18.57
CA LEU A 271 -13.41 -12.52 19.18
C LEU A 271 -14.41 -11.55 18.56
N LEU A 272 -13.99 -10.30 18.29
CA LEU A 272 -14.82 -9.32 17.59
C LEU A 272 -15.20 -9.82 16.20
N ARG A 273 -14.23 -10.34 15.41
CA ARG A 273 -14.48 -10.84 14.06
C ARG A 273 -15.43 -12.04 14.04
N GLU A 274 -15.22 -13.01 14.93
CA GLU A 274 -16.11 -14.17 15.06
C GLU A 274 -17.51 -13.75 15.55
N THR A 275 -17.60 -12.77 16.45
CA THR A 275 -18.88 -12.22 16.91
C THR A 275 -19.61 -11.49 15.78
N GLN A 276 -18.93 -10.66 14.99
CA GLN A 276 -19.50 -10.00 13.82
C GLN A 276 -19.99 -11.02 12.79
N ARG A 277 -19.27 -12.12 12.62
CA ARG A 277 -19.67 -13.19 11.69
C ARG A 277 -20.92 -13.94 12.18
N ALA A 278 -21.01 -14.24 13.47
CA ALA A 278 -22.14 -14.99 14.05
C ALA A 278 -23.41 -14.14 14.22
N ALA A 279 -23.25 -12.91 14.72
CA ALA A 279 -24.36 -12.09 15.20
C ALA A 279 -24.52 -10.77 14.44
N GLY A 280 -23.55 -10.41 13.60
CA GLY A 280 -23.60 -9.21 12.78
C GLY A 280 -24.42 -9.39 11.51
N ASP A 281 -24.61 -8.28 10.80
CA ASP A 281 -25.17 -8.28 9.46
C ASP A 281 -24.23 -9.05 8.51
N VAL A 282 -24.80 -9.69 7.47
CA VAL A 282 -24.06 -10.45 6.44
C VAL A 282 -22.97 -9.57 5.80
N ASN A 283 -23.25 -8.27 5.67
CA ASN A 283 -22.33 -7.31 5.10
C ASN A 283 -21.29 -6.77 6.09
N LEU A 284 -21.50 -6.93 7.40
CA LEU A 284 -20.67 -6.30 8.43
C LEU A 284 -19.23 -6.80 8.37
N THR A 285 -19.03 -8.10 8.17
CA THR A 285 -17.69 -8.68 8.00
C THR A 285 -17.00 -8.17 6.73
N ALA A 286 -17.75 -8.09 5.62
CA ALA A 286 -17.22 -7.59 4.35
C ALA A 286 -16.83 -6.10 4.42
N TRP A 287 -17.65 -5.27 5.06
CA TRP A 287 -17.33 -3.87 5.31
C TRP A 287 -16.11 -3.71 6.22
N HIS A 288 -16.01 -4.52 7.27
CA HIS A 288 -14.85 -4.51 8.16
C HIS A 288 -13.56 -4.90 7.42
N ASP A 289 -13.60 -5.93 6.57
CA ASP A 289 -12.45 -6.32 5.73
C ASP A 289 -12.09 -5.22 4.72
N THR A 290 -13.10 -4.59 4.10
CA THR A 290 -12.91 -3.46 3.17
C THR A 290 -12.25 -2.27 3.87
N LEU A 291 -12.71 -1.94 5.08
CA LEU A 291 -12.15 -0.86 5.89
C LEU A 291 -10.68 -1.12 6.23
N ILE A 292 -10.34 -2.36 6.58
CA ILE A 292 -8.94 -2.76 6.83
C ILE A 292 -8.09 -2.58 5.57
N SER A 293 -8.58 -3.01 4.39
CA SER A 293 -7.85 -2.83 3.13
C SER A 293 -7.66 -1.35 2.79
N SER A 294 -8.73 -0.54 2.86
CA SER A 294 -8.66 0.89 2.57
C SER A 294 -7.76 1.62 3.57
N GLY A 295 -7.74 1.20 4.84
CA GLY A 295 -6.81 1.74 5.84
C GLY A 295 -5.34 1.46 5.52
N LYS A 296 -5.05 0.26 4.97
CA LYS A 296 -3.69 -0.08 4.48
C LYS A 296 -3.32 0.74 3.25
N GLU A 297 -4.23 0.86 2.28
CA GLU A 297 -4.02 1.66 1.07
C GLU A 297 -3.77 3.13 1.41
N LEU A 298 -4.59 3.71 2.30
CA LEU A 298 -4.40 5.08 2.78
C LEU A 298 -3.01 5.26 3.39
N LYS A 299 -2.58 4.33 4.26
CA LYS A 299 -1.24 4.39 4.85
C LYS A 299 -0.13 4.38 3.78
N THR A 300 -0.23 3.49 2.78
CA THR A 300 0.76 3.43 1.70
C THR A 300 0.78 4.68 0.83
N LEU A 301 -0.40 5.25 0.54
CA LEU A 301 -0.51 6.51 -0.21
C LEU A 301 0.06 7.68 0.59
N GLN A 302 -0.17 7.71 1.90
CA GLN A 302 0.35 8.76 2.77
C GLN A 302 1.88 8.72 2.87
N GLU A 303 2.48 7.52 2.98
CA GLU A 303 3.93 7.31 2.90
C GLU A 303 4.49 7.75 1.54
N ARG A 304 3.77 7.47 0.44
CA ARG A 304 4.18 7.89 -0.90
C ARG A 304 4.12 9.41 -1.07
N ILE A 305 3.03 10.05 -0.62
CA ILE A 305 2.86 11.51 -0.68
C ILE A 305 3.97 12.21 0.11
N THR A 306 4.28 11.73 1.31
CA THR A 306 5.38 12.31 2.11
C THR A 306 6.73 12.12 1.43
N GLY A 307 6.97 10.97 0.79
CA GLY A 307 8.17 10.75 -0.03
C GLY A 307 8.27 11.68 -1.24
N GLU A 308 7.18 11.84 -1.99
CA GLU A 308 7.12 12.74 -3.16
C GLU A 308 7.26 14.21 -2.76
N GLN A 309 6.69 14.63 -1.63
CA GLN A 309 6.84 15.99 -1.09
C GLN A 309 8.30 16.30 -0.74
N GLU A 310 9.01 15.37 -0.12
CA GLU A 310 10.44 15.54 0.19
C GLU A 310 11.28 15.60 -1.08
N GLN A 311 10.99 14.73 -2.07
CA GLN A 311 11.67 14.77 -3.36
C GLN A 311 11.45 16.08 -4.11
N LEU A 312 10.21 16.59 -4.10
CA LEU A 312 9.86 17.84 -4.74
C LEU A 312 10.63 19.00 -4.12
N LYS A 313 10.72 19.05 -2.78
CA LYS A 313 11.50 20.05 -2.07
C LYS A 313 13.00 20.02 -2.44
N ILE A 314 13.59 18.82 -2.53
CA ILE A 314 14.99 18.66 -2.96
C ILE A 314 15.19 19.18 -4.39
N MET A 315 14.26 18.90 -5.30
CA MET A 315 14.33 19.36 -6.69
C MET A 315 14.15 20.88 -6.81
N GLU A 316 13.26 21.48 -6.02
CA GLU A 316 13.08 22.93 -5.95
C GLU A 316 14.34 23.63 -5.44
N GLU A 317 14.96 23.13 -4.37
CA GLU A 317 16.22 23.66 -3.83
C GLU A 317 17.35 23.55 -4.86
N ARG A 318 17.43 22.44 -5.60
CA ARG A 318 18.40 22.25 -6.67
C ARG A 318 18.16 23.19 -7.84
N ASN A 319 16.91 23.40 -8.25
CA ASN A 319 16.58 24.32 -9.33
C ASN A 319 16.94 25.77 -8.95
N ALA A 320 16.62 26.18 -7.71
CA ALA A 320 16.99 27.51 -7.21
C ALA A 320 18.52 27.73 -7.16
N GLN A 321 19.30 26.68 -6.90
CA GLN A 321 20.77 26.76 -6.98
C GLN A 321 21.24 26.94 -8.43
N LEU A 322 20.70 26.15 -9.36
CA LEU A 322 21.04 26.23 -10.78
C LEU A 322 20.67 27.59 -11.38
N GLU A 323 19.51 28.14 -11.04
CA GLU A 323 19.10 29.48 -11.49
C GLU A 323 20.10 30.56 -11.07
N ARG A 324 20.64 30.48 -9.85
CA ARG A 324 21.70 31.40 -9.39
C ARG A 324 22.99 31.25 -10.18
N ASP A 325 23.38 30.02 -10.50
CA ASP A 325 24.60 29.76 -11.26
C ASP A 325 24.45 30.20 -12.73
N VAL A 326 23.27 30.00 -13.33
CA VAL A 326 22.94 30.52 -14.67
C VAL A 326 22.98 32.05 -14.69
N ALA A 327 22.40 32.72 -13.69
CA ALA A 327 22.46 34.18 -13.59
C ALA A 327 23.90 34.70 -13.48
N ARG A 328 24.75 34.04 -12.67
CA ARG A 328 26.19 34.38 -12.59
C ARG A 328 26.92 34.14 -13.91
N TYR A 329 26.58 33.07 -14.63
CA TYR A 329 27.16 32.78 -15.94
C TYR A 329 26.79 33.86 -16.97
N GLN A 330 25.53 34.26 -17.04
CA GLN A 330 25.07 35.32 -17.94
C GLN A 330 25.72 36.68 -17.62
N GLU A 331 25.89 37.01 -16.33
CA GLU A 331 26.57 38.24 -15.92
C GLU A 331 28.05 38.21 -16.32
N ARG A 332 28.71 37.07 -16.11
CA ARG A 332 30.10 36.88 -16.58
C ARG A 332 30.21 37.04 -18.09
N GLU A 333 29.28 36.47 -18.86
CA GLU A 333 29.27 36.59 -20.32
C GLU A 333 29.10 38.05 -20.79
N ARG A 334 28.28 38.85 -20.07
CA ARG A 334 28.13 40.29 -20.34
C ARG A 334 29.43 41.05 -20.10
N ILE A 335 30.07 40.80 -18.96
CA ILE A 335 31.35 41.44 -18.60
C ILE A 335 32.44 41.04 -19.61
N GLU A 336 32.52 39.77 -20.01
CA GLU A 336 33.48 39.31 -21.02
C GLU A 336 33.27 40.00 -22.37
N LYS A 337 32.01 40.20 -22.79
CA LYS A 337 31.69 41.00 -23.99
C LYS A 337 32.14 42.46 -23.83
N GLU A 338 31.87 43.08 -22.69
CA GLU A 338 32.29 44.47 -22.43
C GLU A 338 33.82 44.62 -22.43
N ILE A 339 34.54 43.68 -21.80
CA ILE A 339 36.00 43.63 -21.83
C ILE A 339 36.50 43.52 -23.28
N SER A 340 35.93 42.61 -24.08
CA SER A 340 36.36 42.45 -25.49
C SER A 340 36.18 43.72 -26.32
N VAL A 341 35.14 44.51 -26.05
CA VAL A 341 34.90 45.80 -26.70
C VAL A 341 35.92 46.84 -26.23
N LEU A 342 36.16 46.92 -24.92
CA LEU A 342 37.12 47.85 -24.32
C LEU A 342 38.56 47.56 -24.77
N GLU A 343 38.94 46.29 -24.92
CA GLU A 343 40.25 45.86 -25.43
C GLU A 343 40.54 46.40 -26.83
N VAL A 344 39.51 46.55 -27.68
CA VAL A 344 39.65 47.17 -29.01
C VAL A 344 39.63 48.71 -28.90
N LEU A 345 38.81 49.25 -27.99
CA LEU A 345 38.65 50.70 -27.85
C LEU A 345 39.91 51.39 -27.30
N ILE A 346 40.63 50.75 -26.37
CA ILE A 346 41.83 51.31 -25.72
C ILE A 346 42.92 51.66 -26.77
N PRO A 347 43.39 50.72 -27.63
CA PRO A 347 44.37 51.05 -28.67
C PRO A 347 43.87 52.07 -29.69
N VAL A 348 42.57 52.07 -30.00
CA VAL A 348 41.97 53.06 -30.89
C VAL A 348 42.06 54.46 -30.28
N ASN A 349 41.74 54.60 -28.99
CA ASN A 349 41.87 55.87 -28.29
C ASN A 349 43.33 56.33 -28.20
N GLU A 350 44.27 55.42 -27.88
CA GLU A 350 45.71 55.72 -27.90
C GLU A 350 46.18 56.19 -29.29
N TYR A 351 45.71 55.55 -30.37
CA TYR A 351 45.97 56.00 -31.73
C TYR A 351 45.39 57.39 -32.00
N HIS A 352 44.17 57.67 -31.55
CA HIS A 352 43.55 58.99 -31.69
C HIS A 352 44.34 60.08 -30.97
N GLU A 353 44.77 59.85 -29.73
CA GLU A 353 45.61 60.77 -28.96
C GLU A 353 46.97 60.99 -29.66
N ALA A 354 47.64 59.91 -30.08
CA ALA A 354 48.90 60.00 -30.82
C ALA A 354 48.76 60.74 -32.15
N LYS A 355 47.64 60.54 -32.85
CA LYS A 355 47.32 61.22 -34.11
C LYS A 355 47.11 62.72 -33.90
N GLU A 356 46.44 63.15 -32.83
CA GLU A 356 46.32 64.57 -32.49
C GLU A 356 47.68 65.22 -32.26
N VAL A 357 48.55 64.56 -31.47
CA VAL A 357 49.91 65.05 -31.21
C VAL A 357 50.72 65.14 -32.50
N TYR A 358 50.61 64.13 -33.37
CA TYR A 358 51.24 64.12 -34.68
C TYR A 358 50.75 65.28 -35.56
N LEU A 359 49.44 65.53 -35.62
CA LEU A 359 48.87 66.63 -36.41
C LEU A 359 49.37 67.99 -35.93
N LYS A 360 49.32 68.26 -34.62
CA LYS A 360 49.84 69.50 -34.00
C LYS A 360 51.33 69.68 -34.30
N THR A 361 52.11 68.61 -34.20
CA THR A 361 53.56 68.64 -34.46
C THR A 361 53.86 68.84 -35.94
N LYS A 362 53.08 68.24 -36.84
CA LYS A 362 53.20 68.38 -38.30
C LYS A 362 52.89 69.80 -38.76
N GLU A 363 51.87 70.45 -38.19
CA GLU A 363 51.59 71.86 -38.45
C GLU A 363 52.76 72.75 -38.01
N ARG A 364 53.23 72.56 -36.77
CA ARG A 364 54.40 73.29 -36.26
C ARG A 364 55.66 73.04 -37.11
N GLN A 365 55.88 71.81 -37.57
CA GLN A 365 56.98 71.48 -38.48
C GLN A 365 56.84 72.25 -39.80
N ARG A 366 55.65 72.31 -40.40
CA ARG A 366 55.40 73.07 -41.62
C ARG A 366 55.67 74.57 -41.43
N GLU A 367 55.24 75.14 -40.31
CA GLU A 367 55.51 76.55 -39.98
C GLU A 367 57.01 76.83 -39.82
N VAL A 368 57.71 76.01 -39.05
CA VAL A 368 59.15 76.16 -38.82
C VAL A 368 59.91 75.92 -40.12
N HIS A 369 59.52 74.92 -40.93
CA HIS A 369 60.11 74.66 -42.23
C HIS A 369 59.91 75.85 -43.18
N ALA A 370 58.70 76.41 -43.26
CA ALA A 370 58.45 77.62 -44.05
C ALA A 370 59.27 78.82 -43.58
N ARG A 371 59.49 78.97 -42.27
CA ARG A 371 60.41 80.00 -41.71
C ARG A 371 61.85 79.74 -42.12
N VAL A 372 62.32 78.50 -42.05
CA VAL A 372 63.68 78.13 -42.48
C VAL A 372 63.86 78.37 -43.97
N THR A 373 62.90 78.00 -44.81
CA THR A 373 62.94 78.27 -46.27
C THR A 373 63.00 79.77 -46.53
N LYS A 374 62.13 80.57 -45.90
CA LYS A 374 62.20 82.04 -46.01
C LYS A 374 63.54 82.62 -45.55
N LEU A 375 64.13 82.09 -44.47
CA LEU A 375 65.45 82.54 -44.00
C LEU A 375 66.58 82.11 -44.95
N LYS A 376 66.50 80.91 -45.53
CA LYS A 376 67.43 80.45 -46.58
C LYS A 376 67.32 81.32 -47.83
N ASP A 377 66.11 81.65 -48.28
CA ASP A 377 65.88 82.53 -49.43
C ASP A 377 66.37 83.96 -49.15
N ARG A 378 66.17 84.47 -47.92
CA ARG A 378 66.65 85.80 -47.51
C ARG A 378 68.18 85.87 -47.37
N ASN A 379 68.82 84.76 -47.02
CA ASN A 379 70.27 84.63 -46.92
C ASN A 379 70.94 84.13 -48.21
N ALA A 380 70.19 83.78 -49.25
CA ALA A 380 70.71 83.40 -50.57
C ALA A 380 71.70 84.43 -51.16
N PRO A 381 71.47 85.77 -51.08
CA PRO A 381 72.46 86.73 -51.55
C PRO A 381 73.73 86.82 -50.69
N ALA A 382 73.71 86.35 -49.43
CA ALA A 382 74.90 86.29 -48.57
C ALA A 382 75.74 85.03 -48.82
N HIS A 383 75.12 83.92 -49.22
CA HIS A 383 75.82 82.70 -49.63
C HIS A 383 76.39 82.78 -51.06
N ALA A 384 75.79 83.56 -51.95
CA ALA A 384 76.33 83.84 -53.29
C ALA A 384 77.53 84.81 -53.29
N MET A 385 77.88 85.40 -52.14
CA MET A 385 79.11 86.21 -51.94
C MET A 385 80.23 85.44 -51.22
N LEU A 386 80.04 84.14 -50.93
CA LEU A 386 80.99 83.27 -50.25
C LEU A 386 81.53 82.11 -51.12
N GLU A 387 81.16 82.08 -52.41
CA GLU A 387 81.92 81.43 -53.50
C GLU A 387 82.59 82.53 -54.33
#